data_AF-A0A397URH0-F1
#
_entry.id   AF-A0A397URH0-F1
#
_cell.length_a   1.000
_cell.length_b   1.000
_cell.length_c   1.000
_cell.angle_alpha   90.00
_cell.angle_beta   90.00
_cell.angle_gamma   90.00
#
_symmetry.space_group_name_H-M   'P 1'
#
loop_
_entity.id
_entity.type
_entity.pdbx_description
1 polymer ?
#
loop_
_entity_poly.entity_id
_entity_poly.type
_entity_poly.pdbx_seq_one_letter_code
_entity_poly.pdbx_strand_id
1 'polypeptide(L)'
;MSLSLLLTTILKHYTEGPPGKSWDLKFHLSVAALKNDDRMLKLSIEEARKQFDQYIGQVKDPSNAVVKEVVLDERYRQKSRIYLEKVLKQYEDVLDEKWKEPSDGLHGEWVYTKEESKNNEFDKVILHMHGGGYFLGTPKSERILTSICSGHTKARVLSIDYRLSPEHQFPAALCDSVAAYLYLINPESDAGFKPINPKKIVFLGGSAGGGLILATLLFLRDAGLPLPGGAAALSPWVDLTHSMPSFLDAEVDKADIVPKILGFRKIGPSSPIADEYIANAKALSDKIAQKKPNIVSHPSFTEIPQIQLYCANEALAIPYVSPMLAESLGDLPPILCQVGGFESFRDETILFSHKAANPHEYQLPSYATKNFKKSPFKNPTKVMLEVYDEMPHAWHLFTFSKHSQIAFERCCSFINRVTSMEGENTSMIDLFKEDVASSSVSISPSFIAMRIGTNGEIKELNETDRDCLKWDKIGVVPKENSSTSALLELHENTSSNEVSAIIHADNIINVQPHSIVIWHSTDIASEFVNILNAQYEPLQYQLFFSHGTPKWYSNNL
;
A
#
# COMPACT_ATOMS: atom_id res chain seq x y z
N MET A 1 -15.47 16.23 -6.45
CA MET A 1 -15.45 16.94 -5.15
C MET A 1 -16.76 17.69 -4.97
N SER A 2 -17.38 17.63 -3.79
CA SER A 2 -18.60 18.40 -3.49
C SER A 2 -18.27 19.90 -3.39
N LEU A 3 -19.26 20.76 -3.64
CA LEU A 3 -19.09 22.22 -3.51
C LEU A 3 -18.72 22.60 -2.07
N SER A 4 -19.31 21.93 -1.07
CA SER A 4 -19.00 22.13 0.35
C SER A 4 -17.54 21.81 0.68
N LEU A 5 -17.01 20.67 0.21
CA LEU A 5 -15.61 20.30 0.44
C LEU A 5 -14.66 21.27 -0.27
N LEU A 6 -14.98 21.68 -1.50
CA LEU A 6 -14.21 22.67 -2.25
C LEU A 6 -14.13 24.00 -1.48
N LEU A 7 -15.26 24.56 -1.07
CA LEU A 7 -15.31 25.85 -0.36
C LEU A 7 -14.60 25.77 1.00
N THR A 8 -14.82 24.67 1.74
CA THR A 8 -14.18 24.48 3.05
C THR A 8 -12.67 24.33 2.92
N THR A 9 -12.18 23.60 1.91
CA THR A 9 -10.74 23.45 1.66
C THR A 9 -10.10 24.77 1.24
N ILE A 10 -10.76 25.56 0.38
CA ILE A 10 -10.31 26.90 0.02
C ILE A 10 -10.21 27.79 1.26
N LEU A 11 -11.26 27.83 2.08
CA LEU A 11 -11.29 28.65 3.28
C LEU A 11 -10.15 28.26 4.24
N LYS A 12 -10.00 26.96 4.54
CA LYS A 12 -8.92 26.44 5.38
C LYS A 12 -7.54 26.79 4.82
N HIS A 13 -7.33 26.62 3.52
CA HIS A 13 -6.06 26.96 2.87
C HIS A 13 -5.63 28.42 3.13
N TYR A 14 -6.56 29.38 3.09
CA TYR A 14 -6.24 30.79 3.29
C TYR A 14 -6.32 31.28 4.75
N THR A 15 -7.06 30.58 5.62
CA THR A 15 -7.25 30.99 7.02
C THR A 15 -6.35 30.24 8.01
N GLU A 16 -6.16 28.93 7.80
CA GLU A 16 -5.36 28.04 8.64
C GLU A 16 -4.03 27.66 7.97
N GLY A 17 -3.98 27.71 6.64
CA GLY A 17 -2.88 27.19 5.82
C GLY A 17 -3.16 25.78 5.29
N PRO A 18 -2.44 25.33 4.24
CA PRO A 18 -2.46 23.92 3.82
C PRO A 18 -1.76 23.00 4.84
N PRO A 19 -2.05 21.67 4.81
CA PRO A 19 -1.35 20.69 5.63
C PRO A 19 0.18 20.71 5.44
N GLY A 20 0.65 20.79 4.18
CA GLY A 20 2.05 21.06 3.85
C GLY A 20 2.27 22.50 3.44
N LYS A 21 3.26 23.19 4.02
CA LYS A 21 3.49 24.63 3.80
C LYS A 21 3.83 24.95 2.34
N SER A 22 4.38 23.98 1.60
CA SER A 22 4.73 24.10 0.18
C SER A 22 3.55 23.86 -0.75
N TRP A 23 2.40 23.40 -0.26
CA TRP A 23 1.28 23.04 -1.11
C TRP A 23 0.58 24.31 -1.59
N ASP A 24 0.55 24.49 -2.90
CA ASP A 24 -0.34 25.47 -3.50
C ASP A 24 -1.81 25.02 -3.36
N LEU A 25 -2.74 25.93 -3.64
CA LEU A 25 -4.16 25.62 -3.55
C LEU A 25 -4.57 24.45 -4.46
N LYS A 26 -3.97 24.32 -5.65
CA LYS A 26 -4.32 23.26 -6.60
C LYS A 26 -3.94 21.89 -6.06
N PHE A 27 -2.74 21.75 -5.50
CA PHE A 27 -2.26 20.52 -4.89
C PHE A 27 -3.09 20.18 -3.65
N HIS A 28 -3.32 21.15 -2.76
CA HIS A 28 -4.15 20.95 -1.58
C HIS A 28 -5.57 20.49 -1.94
N LEU A 29 -6.22 21.12 -2.92
CA LEU A 29 -7.53 20.69 -3.42
C LEU A 29 -7.51 19.28 -4.02
N SER A 30 -6.44 18.91 -4.72
CA SER A 30 -6.31 17.58 -5.33
C SER A 30 -6.18 16.49 -4.26
N VAL A 31 -5.34 16.73 -3.25
CA VAL A 31 -5.19 15.84 -2.08
C VAL A 31 -6.49 15.74 -1.31
N ALA A 32 -7.14 16.87 -0.99
CA ALA A 32 -8.40 16.88 -0.27
C ALA A 32 -9.51 16.15 -1.02
N ALA A 33 -9.57 16.28 -2.34
CA ALA A 33 -10.55 15.58 -3.17
C ALA A 33 -10.38 14.06 -3.14
N LEU A 34 -9.14 13.55 -3.09
CA LEU A 34 -8.85 12.12 -3.00
C LEU A 34 -9.05 11.58 -1.58
N LYS A 35 -8.52 12.28 -0.57
CA LYS A 35 -8.60 11.85 0.84
C LYS A 35 -10.04 11.72 1.33
N ASN A 36 -10.92 12.64 0.92
CA ASN A 36 -12.31 12.66 1.37
C ASN A 36 -13.26 11.92 0.41
N ASP A 37 -12.71 11.14 -0.54
CA ASP A 37 -13.53 10.32 -1.42
C ASP A 37 -13.93 9.01 -0.75
N ASP A 38 -15.00 9.05 0.04
CA ASP A 38 -15.56 7.87 0.70
C ASP A 38 -16.47 7.02 -0.22
N ARG A 39 -16.65 7.42 -1.49
CA ARG A 39 -17.59 6.75 -2.41
C ARG A 39 -17.21 5.29 -2.62
N MET A 40 -15.92 5.01 -2.72
CA MET A 40 -15.42 3.64 -2.91
C MET A 40 -15.75 2.72 -1.73
N LEU A 41 -15.85 3.26 -0.51
CA LEU A 41 -16.26 2.51 0.68
C LEU A 41 -17.76 2.22 0.72
N LYS A 42 -18.56 2.86 -0.14
CA LYS A 42 -20.02 2.68 -0.25
C LYS A 42 -20.41 1.76 -1.40
N LEU A 43 -19.45 1.17 -2.11
CA LEU A 43 -19.65 0.32 -3.27
C LEU A 43 -19.20 -1.10 -2.97
N SER A 44 -19.82 -2.08 -3.63
CA SER A 44 -19.21 -3.41 -3.72
C SER A 44 -17.84 -3.33 -4.41
N ILE A 45 -16.99 -4.35 -4.23
CA ILE A 45 -15.64 -4.39 -4.83
C ILE A 45 -15.73 -4.31 -6.36
N GLU A 46 -16.71 -4.98 -6.93
CA GLU A 46 -16.99 -5.04 -8.37
C GLU A 46 -17.42 -3.67 -8.92
N GLU A 47 -18.31 -2.98 -8.21
CA GLU A 47 -18.75 -1.63 -8.57
C GLU A 47 -17.62 -0.60 -8.42
N ALA A 48 -16.83 -0.72 -7.36
CA ALA A 48 -15.67 0.13 -7.11
C ALA A 48 -14.66 0.02 -8.26
N ARG A 49 -14.28 -1.20 -8.66
CA ARG A 49 -13.40 -1.44 -9.83
C ARG A 49 -14.00 -0.87 -11.11
N LYS A 50 -15.27 -1.17 -11.40
CA LYS A 50 -15.94 -0.67 -12.60
C LYS A 50 -15.96 0.86 -12.67
N GLN A 51 -16.25 1.53 -11.56
CA GLN A 51 -16.23 3.00 -11.51
C GLN A 51 -14.80 3.56 -11.67
N PHE A 52 -13.82 2.91 -11.04
CA PHE A 52 -12.41 3.27 -11.19
C PHE A 52 -11.98 3.15 -12.65
N ASP A 53 -12.28 2.04 -13.32
CA ASP A 53 -11.95 1.83 -14.74
C ASP A 53 -12.66 2.81 -15.67
N GLN A 54 -13.92 3.17 -15.37
CA GLN A 54 -14.65 4.20 -16.12
C GLN A 54 -14.01 5.58 -15.96
N TYR A 55 -13.51 5.91 -14.77
CA TYR A 55 -12.80 7.16 -14.52
C TYR A 55 -11.45 7.19 -15.24
N ILE A 56 -10.64 6.15 -15.07
CA ILE A 56 -9.36 5.98 -15.76
C ILE A 56 -9.54 5.92 -17.28
N GLY A 57 -10.66 5.36 -17.75
CA GLY A 57 -11.06 5.32 -19.15
C GLY A 57 -11.10 6.68 -19.84
N GLN A 58 -11.39 7.75 -19.08
CA GLN A 58 -11.48 9.14 -19.57
C GLN A 58 -10.12 9.85 -19.61
N VAL A 59 -9.11 9.31 -18.94
CA VAL A 59 -7.76 9.87 -18.97
C VAL A 59 -7.15 9.61 -20.34
N LYS A 60 -6.70 10.69 -21.00
CA LYS A 60 -6.07 10.60 -22.31
C LYS A 60 -4.64 10.09 -22.18
N ASP A 61 -4.28 9.15 -23.06
CA ASP A 61 -2.92 8.66 -23.15
C ASP A 61 -1.95 9.78 -23.57
N PRO A 62 -0.71 9.77 -23.06
CA PRO A 62 0.31 10.70 -23.51
C PRO A 62 0.51 10.61 -25.04
N SER A 63 0.53 11.75 -25.73
CA SER A 63 0.51 11.81 -27.20
C SER A 63 1.70 11.13 -27.91
N ASN A 64 2.82 10.96 -27.19
CA ASN A 64 4.03 10.29 -27.67
C ASN A 64 4.11 8.81 -27.25
N ALA A 65 3.17 8.31 -26.44
CA ALA A 65 3.13 6.92 -26.04
C ALA A 65 2.56 6.05 -27.17
N VAL A 66 3.15 4.87 -27.34
CA VAL A 66 2.64 3.73 -28.08
C VAL A 66 2.29 2.68 -27.04
N VAL A 67 1.04 2.25 -27.07
CA VAL A 67 0.52 1.21 -26.18
C VAL A 67 0.16 0.01 -27.04
N LYS A 68 0.68 -1.16 -26.70
CA LYS A 68 0.37 -2.42 -27.36
C LYS A 68 -0.04 -3.44 -26.32
N GLU A 69 -1.31 -3.83 -26.33
CA GLU A 69 -1.81 -4.92 -25.49
C GLU A 69 -1.04 -6.21 -25.75
N VAL A 70 -0.85 -6.98 -24.68
CA VAL A 70 -0.21 -8.29 -24.73
C VAL A 70 -0.93 -9.24 -23.78
N VAL A 71 -1.05 -10.49 -24.19
CA VAL A 71 -1.50 -11.59 -23.33
C VAL A 71 -0.39 -12.61 -23.28
N LEU A 72 0.17 -12.82 -22.09
CA LEU A 72 1.14 -13.86 -21.82
C LEU A 72 0.37 -15.17 -21.66
N ASP A 73 0.78 -16.18 -22.43
CA ASP A 73 0.18 -17.51 -22.39
C ASP A 73 0.23 -18.12 -20.97
N GLU A 74 -0.81 -18.85 -20.60
CA GLU A 74 -0.97 -19.49 -19.28
C GLU A 74 0.20 -20.41 -18.90
N ARG A 75 0.96 -20.92 -19.88
CA ARG A 75 2.20 -21.67 -19.64
C ARG A 75 3.22 -20.92 -18.78
N TYR A 76 3.27 -19.59 -18.83
CA TYR A 76 4.20 -18.82 -18.00
C TYR A 76 3.77 -18.84 -16.52
N ARG A 77 2.46 -18.83 -16.24
CA ARG A 77 1.94 -19.09 -14.89
C ARG A 77 2.21 -20.51 -14.46
N GLN A 78 2.08 -21.50 -15.34
CA GLN A 78 2.45 -22.88 -15.01
C GLN A 78 3.94 -23.01 -14.65
N LYS A 79 4.84 -22.37 -15.41
CA LYS A 79 6.28 -22.32 -15.09
C LYS A 79 6.53 -21.63 -13.75
N SER A 80 5.87 -20.51 -13.49
CA SER A 80 5.95 -19.77 -12.23
C SER A 80 5.49 -20.63 -11.03
N ARG A 81 4.35 -21.32 -11.17
CA ARG A 81 3.77 -22.23 -10.17
C ARG A 81 4.75 -23.29 -9.68
N ILE A 82 5.55 -23.88 -10.57
CA ILE A 82 6.57 -24.90 -10.19
C ILE A 82 7.54 -24.34 -9.14
N TYR A 83 7.99 -23.10 -9.29
CA TYR A 83 8.85 -22.45 -8.31
C TYR A 83 8.09 -22.10 -7.03
N LEU A 84 6.88 -21.54 -7.16
CA LEU A 84 6.08 -21.11 -6.01
C LEU A 84 5.71 -22.30 -5.11
N GLU A 85 5.26 -23.41 -5.67
CA GLU A 85 4.89 -24.59 -4.89
C GLU A 85 6.08 -25.16 -4.11
N LYS A 86 7.31 -25.04 -4.63
CA LYS A 86 8.52 -25.45 -3.92
C LYS A 86 8.83 -24.52 -2.74
N VAL A 87 8.82 -23.20 -2.97
CA VAL A 87 9.22 -22.19 -1.97
C VAL A 87 8.14 -22.01 -0.90
N LEU A 88 6.88 -21.98 -1.31
CA LEU A 88 5.71 -21.73 -0.46
C LEU A 88 5.19 -22.98 0.24
N LYS A 89 5.77 -24.16 -0.01
CA LYS A 89 5.37 -25.42 0.66
C LYS A 89 5.30 -25.29 2.17
N GLN A 90 6.24 -24.56 2.77
CA GLN A 90 6.28 -24.32 4.22
C GLN A 90 5.09 -23.49 4.77
N TYR A 91 4.33 -22.84 3.88
CA TYR A 91 3.17 -22.01 4.19
C TYR A 91 1.86 -22.61 3.68
N GLU A 92 1.86 -23.81 3.09
CA GLU A 92 0.70 -24.39 2.39
C GLU A 92 -0.57 -24.48 3.26
N ASP A 93 -0.40 -24.54 4.58
CA ASP A 93 -1.52 -24.60 5.53
C ASP A 93 -2.34 -23.31 5.63
N VAL A 94 -1.78 -22.16 5.24
CA VAL A 94 -2.44 -20.84 5.30
C VAL A 94 -2.77 -20.24 3.93
N LEU A 95 -2.63 -21.02 2.86
CA LEU A 95 -2.95 -20.59 1.50
C LEU A 95 -4.27 -21.18 1.04
N ASP A 96 -5.07 -20.37 0.34
CA ASP A 96 -6.13 -20.89 -0.51
C ASP A 96 -5.49 -21.56 -1.74
N GLU A 97 -6.13 -22.57 -2.34
CA GLU A 97 -5.66 -23.24 -3.57
C GLU A 97 -6.20 -22.57 -4.84
N LYS A 98 -7.18 -21.67 -4.73
CA LYS A 98 -7.82 -20.95 -5.86
C LYS A 98 -6.85 -20.23 -6.79
N TRP A 99 -5.71 -19.76 -6.29
CA TRP A 99 -4.69 -19.11 -7.14
C TRP A 99 -4.10 -20.04 -8.21
N LYS A 100 -4.26 -21.37 -8.08
CA LYS A 100 -3.80 -22.38 -9.04
C LYS A 100 -4.79 -22.62 -10.18
N GLU A 101 -6.01 -22.13 -10.05
CA GLU A 101 -7.03 -22.27 -11.09
C GLU A 101 -6.55 -21.60 -12.40
N PRO A 102 -6.69 -22.27 -13.55
CA PRO A 102 -6.33 -21.68 -14.84
C PRO A 102 -7.17 -20.42 -15.14
N SER A 103 -6.61 -19.49 -15.91
CA SER A 103 -7.33 -18.35 -16.48
C SER A 103 -6.91 -18.12 -17.93
N ASP A 104 -7.51 -17.12 -18.60
CA ASP A 104 -7.28 -16.77 -20.02
C ASP A 104 -5.88 -16.19 -20.35
N GLY A 105 -4.88 -16.46 -19.51
CA GLY A 105 -3.54 -15.89 -19.58
C GLY A 105 -3.35 -14.65 -18.71
N LEU A 106 -2.13 -14.09 -18.74
CA LEU A 106 -1.76 -12.88 -18.01
C LEU A 106 -1.78 -11.69 -18.97
N HIS A 107 -2.79 -10.83 -18.81
CA HIS A 107 -2.93 -9.60 -19.59
C HIS A 107 -1.89 -8.55 -19.18
N GLY A 108 -1.64 -7.62 -20.08
CA GLY A 108 -0.78 -6.47 -19.84
C GLY A 108 -0.66 -5.58 -21.06
N GLU A 109 0.22 -4.61 -20.98
CA GLU A 109 0.56 -3.74 -22.10
C GLU A 109 2.05 -3.46 -22.17
N TRP A 110 2.54 -3.38 -23.40
CA TRP A 110 3.80 -2.73 -23.71
C TRP A 110 3.57 -1.24 -23.89
N VAL A 111 4.29 -0.43 -23.12
CA VAL A 111 4.31 1.03 -23.25
C VAL A 111 5.71 1.47 -23.67
N TYR A 112 5.79 2.21 -24.77
CA TYR A 112 7.03 2.78 -25.26
C TYR A 112 6.79 4.05 -26.08
N THR A 113 7.84 4.81 -26.41
CA THR A 113 7.67 6.02 -27.23
C THR A 113 7.55 5.70 -28.72
N LYS A 114 7.00 6.63 -29.51
CA LYS A 114 7.01 6.52 -30.99
C LYS A 114 8.41 6.42 -31.57
N GLU A 115 9.42 6.98 -30.90
CA GLU A 115 10.82 6.82 -31.30
C GLU A 115 11.30 5.38 -31.12
N GLU A 116 11.07 4.80 -29.93
CA GLU A 116 11.40 3.41 -29.62
C GLU A 116 10.64 2.39 -30.49
N SER A 117 9.48 2.77 -31.03
CA SER A 117 8.73 1.94 -31.97
C SER A 117 9.48 1.63 -33.27
N LYS A 118 10.46 2.46 -33.65
CA LYS A 118 11.29 2.26 -34.84
C LYS A 118 12.41 1.24 -34.62
N ASN A 119 12.72 0.93 -33.37
CA ASN A 119 13.76 -0.01 -33.01
C ASN A 119 13.14 -1.40 -32.77
N ASN A 120 13.41 -2.35 -33.66
CA ASN A 120 12.90 -3.72 -33.53
C ASN A 120 13.69 -4.57 -32.53
N GLU A 121 14.88 -4.13 -32.10
CA GLU A 121 15.68 -4.81 -31.08
C GLU A 121 15.79 -3.92 -29.84
N PHE A 122 15.18 -4.35 -28.73
CA PHE A 122 15.26 -3.69 -27.44
C PHE A 122 15.85 -4.65 -26.41
N ASP A 123 16.73 -4.14 -25.56
CA ASP A 123 17.38 -4.93 -24.52
C ASP A 123 17.12 -4.39 -23.11
N LYS A 124 16.65 -3.14 -22.98
CA LYS A 124 16.26 -2.52 -21.70
C LYS A 124 14.75 -2.57 -21.49
N VAL A 125 14.32 -3.21 -20.41
CA VAL A 125 12.90 -3.37 -20.06
C VAL A 125 12.64 -2.91 -18.64
N ILE A 126 11.52 -2.23 -18.44
CA ILE A 126 10.94 -2.02 -17.11
C ILE A 126 9.77 -2.99 -16.97
N LEU A 127 9.81 -3.88 -15.98
CA LEU A 127 8.64 -4.69 -15.60
C LEU A 127 7.87 -3.90 -14.53
N HIS A 128 6.64 -3.52 -14.86
CA HIS A 128 5.82 -2.66 -14.04
C HIS A 128 4.65 -3.42 -13.39
N MET A 129 4.48 -3.23 -12.09
CA MET A 129 3.37 -3.74 -11.30
C MET A 129 2.63 -2.56 -10.68
N HIS A 130 1.36 -2.36 -11.07
CA HIS A 130 0.57 -1.21 -10.62
C HIS A 130 0.19 -1.26 -9.13
N GLY A 131 -0.07 -0.11 -8.53
CA GLY A 131 -0.64 0.02 -7.19
C GLY A 131 -2.15 -0.28 -7.13
N GLY A 132 -2.79 0.06 -6.01
CA GLY A 132 -4.24 -0.14 -5.80
C GLY A 132 -4.60 -1.18 -4.73
N GLY A 133 -3.73 -1.38 -3.72
CA GLY A 133 -4.05 -2.21 -2.56
C GLY A 133 -4.28 -3.69 -2.87
N TYR A 134 -3.79 -4.20 -4.02
CA TYR A 134 -4.05 -5.54 -4.55
C TYR A 134 -5.49 -5.85 -4.96
N PHE A 135 -6.42 -4.90 -4.85
CA PHE A 135 -7.84 -5.09 -5.21
C PHE A 135 -8.35 -4.04 -6.21
N LEU A 136 -7.56 -3.02 -6.55
CA LEU A 136 -7.83 -2.00 -7.55
C LEU A 136 -6.59 -1.81 -8.43
N GLY A 137 -6.74 -1.00 -9.48
CA GLY A 137 -5.67 -0.64 -10.40
C GLY A 137 -5.67 -1.52 -11.65
N THR A 138 -5.10 -0.97 -12.72
CA THR A 138 -4.86 -1.64 -14.00
C THR A 138 -3.60 -1.07 -14.62
N PRO A 139 -3.01 -1.69 -15.66
CA PRO A 139 -1.91 -1.07 -16.40
C PRO A 139 -2.23 0.36 -16.90
N LYS A 140 -3.50 0.60 -17.27
CA LYS A 140 -3.96 1.91 -17.73
C LYS A 140 -3.93 2.97 -16.63
N SER A 141 -4.21 2.62 -15.38
CA SER A 141 -4.28 3.61 -14.28
C SER A 141 -2.96 4.31 -14.00
N GLU A 142 -1.84 3.65 -14.33
CA GLU A 142 -0.48 4.20 -14.14
C GLU A 142 0.24 4.45 -15.47
N ARG A 143 -0.49 4.48 -16.59
CA ARG A 143 0.09 4.64 -17.93
C ARG A 143 0.84 5.95 -18.14
N ILE A 144 0.45 7.01 -17.43
CA ILE A 144 1.18 8.28 -17.44
C ILE A 144 2.59 8.08 -16.89
N LEU A 145 2.71 7.38 -15.76
CA LEU A 145 3.98 7.07 -15.11
C LEU A 145 4.84 6.18 -16.01
N THR A 146 4.28 5.10 -16.55
CA THR A 146 5.04 4.19 -17.42
C THR A 146 5.49 4.88 -18.71
N SER A 147 4.68 5.78 -19.28
CA SER A 147 5.05 6.57 -20.46
C SER A 147 6.19 7.54 -20.17
N ILE A 148 6.16 8.24 -19.01
CA ILE A 148 7.26 9.12 -18.57
C ILE A 148 8.53 8.30 -18.41
N CYS A 149 8.46 7.18 -17.70
CA CYS A 149 9.62 6.31 -17.49
C CYS A 149 10.19 5.80 -18.81
N SER A 150 9.35 5.34 -19.74
CA SER A 150 9.81 4.92 -21.06
C SER A 150 10.51 6.06 -21.81
N GLY A 151 9.94 7.26 -21.82
CA GLY A 151 10.51 8.41 -22.52
C GLY A 151 11.89 8.82 -21.99
N HIS A 152 12.06 8.84 -20.67
CA HIS A 152 13.32 9.27 -20.04
C HIS A 152 14.40 8.18 -20.02
N THR A 153 14.00 6.90 -19.97
CA THR A 153 14.95 5.77 -19.87
C THR A 153 15.26 5.10 -21.21
N LYS A 154 14.43 5.40 -22.23
CA LYS A 154 14.39 4.69 -23.51
C LYS A 154 14.17 3.18 -23.35
N ALA A 155 13.58 2.76 -22.24
CA ALA A 155 13.18 1.38 -22.01
C ALA A 155 11.78 1.13 -22.57
N ARG A 156 11.49 -0.11 -22.97
CA ARG A 156 10.10 -0.56 -23.10
C ARG A 156 9.58 -0.95 -21.73
N VAL A 157 8.34 -0.57 -21.41
CA VAL A 157 7.70 -0.96 -20.15
C VAL A 157 6.70 -2.08 -20.42
N LEU A 158 6.86 -3.23 -19.77
CA LEU A 158 5.82 -4.25 -19.69
C LEU A 158 5.04 -4.01 -18.40
N SER A 159 3.81 -3.48 -18.51
CA SER A 159 2.93 -3.27 -17.37
C SER A 159 1.90 -4.41 -17.32
N ILE A 160 1.94 -5.22 -16.27
CA ILE A 160 1.08 -6.41 -16.15
C ILE A 160 -0.21 -6.12 -15.41
N ASP A 161 -1.29 -6.73 -15.89
CA ASP A 161 -2.61 -6.72 -15.27
C ASP A 161 -2.72 -7.97 -14.37
N TYR A 162 -2.02 -7.92 -13.23
CA TYR A 162 -1.92 -9.07 -12.34
C TYR A 162 -3.26 -9.34 -11.66
N ARG A 163 -3.55 -10.61 -11.40
CA ARG A 163 -4.79 -11.03 -10.73
C ARG A 163 -4.98 -10.34 -9.38
N LEU A 164 -6.17 -9.77 -9.18
CA LEU A 164 -6.54 -8.98 -8.01
C LEU A 164 -7.36 -9.77 -7.00
N SER A 165 -7.25 -9.36 -5.75
CA SER A 165 -8.02 -9.87 -4.62
C SER A 165 -9.35 -9.16 -4.46
N PRO A 166 -10.40 -9.80 -3.91
CA PRO A 166 -10.36 -11.11 -3.24
C PRO A 166 -10.58 -12.32 -4.15
N GLU A 167 -10.88 -12.15 -5.45
CA GLU A 167 -11.06 -13.26 -6.39
C GLU A 167 -9.81 -14.14 -6.47
N HIS A 168 -8.65 -13.49 -6.44
CA HIS A 168 -7.36 -14.13 -6.48
C HIS A 168 -6.48 -13.55 -5.38
N GLN A 169 -6.51 -14.20 -4.22
CA GLN A 169 -5.67 -13.86 -3.07
C GLN A 169 -4.20 -14.26 -3.30
N PHE A 170 -3.32 -13.80 -2.40
CA PHE A 170 -1.96 -14.29 -2.31
C PHE A 170 -1.92 -15.83 -2.36
N PRO A 171 -1.04 -16.44 -3.19
CA PRO A 171 0.06 -15.84 -3.94
C PRO A 171 -0.22 -15.50 -5.41
N ALA A 172 -1.47 -15.28 -5.84
CA ALA A 172 -1.80 -15.08 -7.27
C ALA A 172 -1.03 -13.95 -7.96
N ALA A 173 -1.00 -12.74 -7.36
CA ALA A 173 -0.26 -11.60 -7.91
C ALA A 173 1.26 -11.84 -7.99
N LEU A 174 1.82 -12.56 -7.00
CA LEU A 174 3.23 -12.98 -7.01
C LEU A 174 3.50 -13.98 -8.14
N CYS A 175 2.62 -14.96 -8.31
CA CYS A 175 2.68 -15.93 -9.41
C CYS A 175 2.72 -15.22 -10.76
N ASP A 176 1.87 -14.21 -10.95
CA ASP A 176 1.77 -13.44 -12.19
C ASP A 176 3.02 -12.58 -12.43
N SER A 177 3.56 -11.97 -11.37
CA SER A 177 4.80 -11.18 -11.43
C SER A 177 6.01 -12.04 -11.83
N VAL A 178 6.14 -13.23 -11.25
CA VAL A 178 7.19 -14.20 -11.61
C VAL A 178 6.97 -14.75 -13.02
N ALA A 179 5.72 -14.99 -13.44
CA ALA A 179 5.40 -15.42 -14.80
C ALA A 179 5.83 -14.38 -15.84
N ALA A 180 5.55 -13.10 -15.58
CA ALA A 180 5.97 -11.99 -16.42
C ALA A 180 7.50 -11.86 -16.49
N TYR A 181 8.19 -12.05 -15.36
CA TYR A 181 9.65 -12.05 -15.36
C TYR A 181 10.23 -13.21 -16.21
N LEU A 182 9.70 -14.42 -16.05
CA LEU A 182 10.10 -15.59 -16.84
C LEU A 182 9.81 -15.40 -18.34
N TYR A 183 8.72 -14.71 -18.70
CA TYR A 183 8.43 -14.31 -20.08
C TYR A 183 9.50 -13.39 -20.66
N LEU A 184 10.06 -12.46 -19.87
CA LEU A 184 11.11 -11.56 -20.34
C LEU A 184 12.46 -12.25 -20.51
N ILE A 185 12.86 -13.10 -19.55
CA ILE A 185 14.21 -13.71 -19.56
C ILE A 185 14.29 -15.02 -20.33
N ASN A 186 13.15 -15.67 -20.57
CA ASN A 186 13.05 -16.90 -21.35
C ASN A 186 11.78 -16.90 -22.21
N PRO A 187 11.65 -15.94 -23.14
CA PRO A 187 10.54 -15.88 -24.07
C PRO A 187 10.57 -17.05 -25.02
N GLU A 188 9.39 -17.51 -25.35
CA GLU A 188 9.13 -18.50 -26.38
C GLU A 188 9.21 -17.83 -27.77
N SER A 189 9.39 -18.62 -28.82
CA SER A 189 9.67 -18.09 -30.17
C SER A 189 8.58 -17.17 -30.73
N ASP A 190 7.36 -17.27 -30.21
CA ASP A 190 6.18 -16.49 -30.59
C ASP A 190 6.06 -15.14 -29.84
N ALA A 191 6.87 -14.90 -28.80
CA ALA A 191 6.84 -13.65 -28.04
C ALA A 191 7.25 -12.41 -28.85
N GLY A 192 7.97 -12.60 -29.94
CA GLY A 192 8.38 -11.52 -30.85
C GLY A 192 9.60 -10.70 -30.39
N PHE A 193 10.33 -11.17 -29.39
CA PHE A 193 11.62 -10.61 -28.95
C PHE A 193 12.56 -11.71 -28.43
N LYS A 194 13.86 -11.41 -28.36
CA LYS A 194 14.89 -12.32 -27.85
C LYS A 194 14.93 -12.28 -26.30
N PRO A 195 15.42 -13.32 -25.62
CA PRO A 195 15.63 -13.29 -24.17
C PRO A 195 16.32 -12.01 -23.70
N ILE A 196 15.69 -11.32 -22.74
CA ILE A 196 16.23 -10.09 -22.17
C ILE A 196 17.23 -10.46 -21.09
N ASN A 197 18.42 -9.84 -21.12
CA ASN A 197 19.40 -10.00 -20.05
C ASN A 197 18.77 -9.51 -18.72
N PRO A 198 18.72 -10.34 -17.66
CA PRO A 198 18.22 -9.96 -16.34
C PRO A 198 18.74 -8.60 -15.85
N LYS A 199 20.03 -8.29 -16.05
CA LYS A 199 20.65 -7.03 -15.60
C LYS A 199 20.19 -5.79 -16.37
N LYS A 200 19.46 -5.97 -17.47
CA LYS A 200 18.81 -4.91 -18.26
C LYS A 200 17.31 -4.76 -17.96
N ILE A 201 16.79 -5.55 -17.00
CA ILE A 201 15.42 -5.44 -16.49
C ILE A 201 15.46 -4.65 -15.18
N VAL A 202 14.53 -3.70 -15.01
CA VAL A 202 14.27 -3.05 -13.71
C VAL A 202 12.81 -3.23 -13.33
N PHE A 203 12.55 -3.56 -12.08
CA PHE A 203 11.17 -3.61 -11.58
C PHE A 203 10.73 -2.22 -11.13
N LEU A 204 9.50 -1.84 -11.43
CA LEU A 204 8.91 -0.55 -11.05
C LEU A 204 7.51 -0.78 -10.51
N GLY A 205 7.17 -0.14 -9.39
CA GLY A 205 5.82 -0.24 -8.85
C GLY A 205 5.58 0.73 -7.71
N GLY A 206 4.33 1.18 -7.60
CA GLY A 206 3.86 2.08 -6.56
C GLY A 206 2.98 1.38 -5.51
N SER A 207 2.99 1.80 -4.25
CA SER A 207 2.02 1.29 -3.24
C SER A 207 2.08 -0.24 -3.10
N ALA A 208 0.94 -0.94 -3.24
CA ALA A 208 0.87 -2.40 -3.34
C ALA A 208 1.75 -2.99 -4.45
N GLY A 209 1.87 -2.31 -5.59
CA GLY A 209 2.79 -2.69 -6.67
C GLY A 209 4.26 -2.59 -6.24
N GLY A 210 4.60 -1.57 -5.44
CA GLY A 210 5.91 -1.42 -4.81
C GLY A 210 6.21 -2.54 -3.80
N GLY A 211 5.21 -2.95 -3.01
CA GLY A 211 5.29 -4.16 -2.19
C GLY A 211 5.50 -5.42 -3.03
N LEU A 212 4.74 -5.57 -4.12
CA LEU A 212 4.78 -6.73 -5.01
C LEU A 212 6.13 -6.89 -5.72
N ILE A 213 6.76 -5.79 -6.17
CA ILE A 213 8.09 -5.89 -6.80
C ILE A 213 9.13 -6.36 -5.79
N LEU A 214 9.07 -5.90 -4.54
CA LEU A 214 10.00 -6.28 -3.47
C LEU A 214 9.76 -7.74 -3.03
N ALA A 215 8.50 -8.17 -2.92
CA ALA A 215 8.14 -9.57 -2.70
C ALA A 215 8.64 -10.47 -3.85
N THR A 216 8.52 -10.01 -5.10
CA THR A 216 9.01 -10.74 -6.28
C THR A 216 10.54 -10.86 -6.25
N LEU A 217 11.27 -9.80 -5.90
CA LEU A 217 12.73 -9.87 -5.76
C LEU A 217 13.16 -10.87 -4.68
N LEU A 218 12.52 -10.83 -3.52
CA LEU A 218 12.76 -11.79 -2.44
C LEU A 218 12.51 -13.22 -2.92
N PHE A 219 11.39 -13.44 -3.61
CA PHE A 219 11.05 -14.75 -4.15
C PHE A 219 12.08 -15.24 -5.18
N LEU A 220 12.48 -14.40 -6.14
CA LEU A 220 13.47 -14.78 -7.16
C LEU A 220 14.80 -15.16 -6.51
N ARG A 221 15.27 -14.39 -5.52
CA ARG A 221 16.49 -14.69 -4.75
C ARG A 221 16.38 -16.06 -4.06
N ASP A 222 15.29 -16.29 -3.33
CA ASP A 222 15.09 -17.51 -2.55
C ASP A 222 14.88 -18.74 -3.44
N ALA A 223 14.29 -18.56 -4.62
CA ALA A 223 14.12 -19.60 -5.64
C ALA A 223 15.40 -19.90 -6.43
N GLY A 224 16.47 -19.11 -6.27
CA GLY A 224 17.72 -19.24 -7.02
C GLY A 224 17.60 -18.82 -8.49
N LEU A 225 16.64 -17.95 -8.81
CA LEU A 225 16.47 -17.38 -10.14
C LEU A 225 17.39 -16.16 -10.34
N PRO A 226 17.77 -15.85 -11.60
CA PRO A 226 18.48 -14.61 -11.89
C PRO A 226 17.72 -13.40 -11.35
N LEU A 227 18.43 -12.46 -10.75
CA LEU A 227 17.86 -11.20 -10.26
C LEU A 227 17.93 -10.11 -11.34
N PRO A 228 16.96 -9.19 -11.39
CA PRO A 228 16.99 -8.06 -12.31
C PRO A 228 18.15 -7.09 -12.00
N GLY A 229 18.38 -6.11 -12.86
CA GLY A 229 19.39 -5.06 -12.67
C GLY A 229 19.12 -4.14 -11.47
N GLY A 230 17.85 -3.98 -11.09
CA GLY A 230 17.43 -3.21 -9.92
C GLY A 230 15.93 -3.16 -9.75
N ALA A 231 15.47 -2.42 -8.73
CA ALA A 231 14.06 -2.10 -8.52
C ALA A 231 13.88 -0.65 -8.06
N ALA A 232 12.82 0.00 -8.54
CA ALA A 232 12.37 1.30 -8.10
C ALA A 232 10.99 1.15 -7.45
N ALA A 233 10.97 1.22 -6.12
CA ALA A 233 9.81 1.06 -5.27
C ALA A 233 9.32 2.45 -4.84
N LEU A 234 8.13 2.83 -5.31
CA LEU A 234 7.54 4.14 -5.04
C LEU A 234 6.48 3.98 -3.96
N SER A 235 6.67 4.57 -2.79
CA SER A 235 5.75 4.43 -1.65
C SER A 235 5.38 2.95 -1.37
N PRO A 236 6.35 2.02 -1.23
CA PRO A 236 6.04 0.60 -1.21
C PRO A 236 5.34 0.20 0.09
N TRP A 237 4.24 -0.55 -0.05
CA TRP A 237 3.56 -1.17 1.08
C TRP A 237 4.21 -2.51 1.39
N VAL A 238 5.00 -2.59 2.47
CA VAL A 238 5.88 -3.73 2.80
C VAL A 238 5.56 -4.40 4.13
N ASP A 239 4.67 -3.80 4.92
CA ASP A 239 4.14 -4.29 6.19
C ASP A 239 2.60 -4.28 6.20
N LEU A 240 1.99 -5.42 5.86
CA LEU A 240 0.52 -5.57 5.85
C LEU A 240 -0.07 -5.68 7.26
N THR A 241 0.76 -5.75 8.31
CA THR A 241 0.31 -5.69 9.70
C THR A 241 -0.02 -4.26 10.15
N HIS A 242 0.41 -3.25 9.38
CA HIS A 242 0.24 -1.82 9.68
C HIS A 242 0.81 -1.45 11.06
N SER A 243 1.94 -2.05 11.41
CA SER A 243 2.50 -1.96 12.76
C SER A 243 3.34 -0.71 13.02
N MET A 244 3.71 0.03 11.96
CA MET A 244 4.64 1.16 12.06
C MET A 244 3.98 2.44 12.59
N PRO A 245 4.70 3.30 13.33
CA PRO A 245 4.14 4.48 13.98
C PRO A 245 3.45 5.48 13.04
N SER A 246 3.99 5.71 11.84
CA SER A 246 3.40 6.63 10.84
C SER A 246 1.96 6.31 10.45
N PHE A 247 1.51 5.05 10.54
CA PHE A 247 0.10 4.68 10.33
C PHE A 247 -0.84 5.19 11.43
N LEU A 248 -0.30 5.41 12.63
CA LEU A 248 -1.05 5.83 13.81
C LEU A 248 -0.87 7.32 14.12
N ASP A 249 -0.08 8.03 13.31
CA ASP A 249 0.24 9.43 13.50
C ASP A 249 -0.91 10.32 12.99
N ALA A 250 -1.45 11.15 13.90
CA ALA A 250 -2.54 12.07 13.60
C ALA A 250 -2.14 13.21 12.66
N GLU A 251 -0.87 13.64 12.68
CA GLU A 251 -0.39 14.71 11.79
C GLU A 251 -0.15 14.18 10.38
N VAL A 252 0.41 12.97 10.25
CA VAL A 252 0.51 12.28 8.95
C VAL A 252 -0.87 12.15 8.32
N ASP A 253 -1.86 11.72 9.10
CA ASP A 253 -3.23 11.57 8.60
C ASP A 253 -3.88 12.88 8.15
N LYS A 254 -3.53 14.04 8.68
CA LYS A 254 -4.11 15.29 8.16
C LYS A 254 -3.80 15.52 6.68
N ALA A 255 -2.68 14.99 6.21
CA ALA A 255 -2.15 15.20 4.87
C ALA A 255 -2.23 13.95 3.97
N ASP A 256 -2.14 12.75 4.54
CA ASP A 256 -2.04 11.52 3.76
C ASP A 256 -3.37 11.11 3.12
N ILE A 257 -3.28 10.46 1.95
CA ILE A 257 -4.43 9.93 1.21
C ILE A 257 -4.65 8.44 1.43
N VAL A 258 -3.74 7.74 2.14
CA VAL A 258 -4.00 6.37 2.60
C VAL A 258 -5.18 6.40 3.58
N PRO A 259 -6.26 5.63 3.34
CA PRO A 259 -7.37 5.58 4.27
C PRO A 259 -6.95 5.00 5.64
N LYS A 260 -7.35 5.68 6.72
CA LYS A 260 -7.06 5.31 8.11
C LYS A 260 -7.74 4.03 8.62
N ILE A 261 -8.57 3.39 7.81
CA ILE A 261 -9.27 2.17 8.19
C ILE A 261 -8.26 1.03 8.15
N LEU A 262 -7.56 0.85 9.28
CA LEU A 262 -6.63 -0.24 9.59
C LEU A 262 -7.01 -1.54 8.86
N GLY A 263 -6.26 -1.91 7.82
CA GLY A 263 -6.36 -3.23 7.21
C GLY A 263 -7.65 -3.53 6.45
N PHE A 264 -8.19 -2.61 5.65
CA PHE A 264 -9.33 -2.90 4.75
C PHE A 264 -10.57 -3.47 5.49
N ARG A 265 -10.70 -3.18 6.79
CA ARG A 265 -11.75 -3.72 7.69
C ARG A 265 -13.18 -3.43 7.23
N LYS A 266 -13.38 -2.29 6.57
CA LYS A 266 -14.65 -1.97 5.90
C LYS A 266 -14.50 -2.33 4.44
N ILE A 267 -14.77 -3.60 4.12
CA ILE A 267 -15.29 -3.92 2.80
C ILE A 267 -16.55 -3.07 2.65
N GLY A 268 -16.81 -2.55 1.45
CA GLY A 268 -18.05 -1.81 1.21
C GLY A 268 -19.29 -2.67 1.50
N PRO A 269 -20.49 -2.25 1.06
CA PRO A 269 -21.68 -3.09 1.18
C PRO A 269 -21.39 -4.53 0.71
N SER A 270 -22.03 -5.49 1.37
CA SER A 270 -21.91 -6.92 1.03
C SER A 270 -22.06 -7.13 -0.48
N SER A 271 -21.19 -7.98 -1.02
CA SER A 271 -21.21 -8.43 -2.41
C SER A 271 -20.96 -9.93 -2.46
N PRO A 272 -21.43 -10.66 -3.50
CA PRO A 272 -21.22 -12.10 -3.58
C PRO A 272 -19.75 -12.51 -3.42
N ILE A 273 -18.82 -11.77 -4.05
CA ILE A 273 -17.38 -12.07 -3.96
C ILE A 273 -16.85 -11.76 -2.55
N ALA A 274 -17.23 -10.62 -1.97
CA ALA A 274 -16.82 -10.27 -0.61
C ALA A 274 -17.33 -11.26 0.44
N ASP A 275 -18.60 -11.67 0.33
CA ASP A 275 -19.23 -12.61 1.25
C ASP A 275 -18.64 -14.01 1.13
N GLU A 276 -18.41 -14.47 -0.11
CA GLU A 276 -17.72 -15.73 -0.37
C GLU A 276 -16.30 -15.69 0.19
N TYR A 277 -15.60 -14.57 0.01
CA TYR A 277 -14.28 -14.36 0.58
C TYR A 277 -14.29 -14.46 2.11
N ILE A 278 -15.16 -13.72 2.79
CA ILE A 278 -15.28 -13.76 4.26
C ILE A 278 -15.56 -15.19 4.74
N ALA A 279 -16.45 -15.91 4.05
CA ALA A 279 -16.76 -17.30 4.36
C ALA A 279 -15.54 -18.22 4.18
N ASN A 280 -14.80 -18.08 3.07
CA ASN A 280 -13.59 -18.86 2.79
C ASN A 280 -12.46 -18.55 3.77
N ALA A 281 -12.24 -17.27 4.08
CA ALA A 281 -11.24 -16.83 5.06
C ALA A 281 -11.53 -17.42 6.44
N LYS A 282 -12.80 -17.41 6.87
CA LYS A 282 -13.23 -18.05 8.12
C LYS A 282 -12.98 -19.56 8.10
N ALA A 283 -13.39 -20.25 7.03
CA ALA A 283 -13.19 -21.69 6.89
C ALA A 283 -11.69 -22.07 6.88
N LEU A 284 -10.85 -21.26 6.24
CA LEU A 284 -9.40 -21.42 6.25
C LEU A 284 -8.83 -21.20 7.65
N SER A 285 -9.26 -20.14 8.35
CA SER A 285 -8.86 -19.87 9.75
C SER A 285 -9.20 -21.05 10.68
N ASP A 286 -10.43 -21.59 10.56
CA ASP A 286 -10.88 -22.76 11.33
C ASP A 286 -10.02 -24.00 11.05
N LYS A 287 -9.63 -24.21 9.78
CA LYS A 287 -8.73 -25.30 9.36
C LYS A 287 -7.31 -25.10 9.89
N ILE A 288 -6.78 -23.88 9.84
CA ILE A 288 -5.46 -23.53 10.39
C ILE A 288 -5.41 -23.81 11.89
N ALA A 289 -6.43 -23.39 12.63
CA ALA A 289 -6.54 -23.59 14.07
C ALA A 289 -6.49 -25.08 14.47
N GLN A 290 -7.05 -25.96 13.64
CA GLN A 290 -7.01 -27.41 13.85
C GLN A 290 -5.61 -28.00 13.59
N LYS A 291 -4.90 -27.50 12.59
CA LYS A 291 -3.60 -28.03 12.15
C LYS A 291 -2.42 -27.61 13.04
N LYS A 292 -2.53 -26.47 13.75
CA LYS A 292 -1.44 -25.87 14.53
C LYS A 292 -0.13 -25.77 13.72
N PRO A 293 -0.15 -25.12 12.54
CA PRO A 293 0.99 -25.13 11.64
C PRO A 293 2.19 -24.42 12.25
N ASN A 294 3.39 -24.90 11.92
CA ASN A 294 4.65 -24.31 12.38
C ASN A 294 5.06 -23.13 11.47
N ILE A 295 4.22 -22.09 11.43
CA ILE A 295 4.43 -20.85 10.68
C ILE A 295 4.98 -19.74 11.57
N VAL A 296 5.63 -18.75 10.96
CA VAL A 296 5.91 -17.47 11.62
C VAL A 296 4.57 -16.79 11.87
N SER A 297 4.21 -16.57 13.13
CA SER A 297 2.94 -15.94 13.52
C SER A 297 3.08 -15.14 14.80
N HIS A 298 2.10 -14.27 15.04
CA HIS A 298 1.92 -13.52 16.28
C HIS A 298 0.44 -13.57 16.70
N PRO A 299 0.10 -13.67 17.99
CA PRO A 299 -1.30 -13.76 18.44
C PRO A 299 -2.19 -12.61 17.94
N SER A 300 -1.62 -11.41 17.80
CA SER A 300 -2.36 -10.23 17.32
C SER A 300 -2.97 -10.38 15.92
N PHE A 301 -2.52 -11.35 15.11
CA PHE A 301 -3.07 -11.58 13.77
C PHE A 301 -4.52 -12.06 13.81
N THR A 302 -4.87 -12.84 14.85
CA THR A 302 -6.20 -13.45 14.99
C THR A 302 -6.99 -12.89 16.17
N GLU A 303 -6.33 -12.35 17.21
CA GLU A 303 -7.00 -11.71 18.35
C GLU A 303 -7.69 -10.39 17.99
N ILE A 304 -7.21 -9.69 16.96
CA ILE A 304 -7.74 -8.39 16.55
C ILE A 304 -8.65 -8.64 15.33
N PRO A 305 -9.96 -8.35 15.41
CA PRO A 305 -10.87 -8.51 14.28
C PRO A 305 -10.40 -7.64 13.11
N GLN A 306 -9.93 -8.27 12.04
CA GLN A 306 -9.54 -7.61 10.80
C GLN A 306 -9.80 -8.53 9.61
N ILE A 307 -10.04 -7.93 8.45
CA ILE A 307 -10.27 -8.66 7.19
C ILE A 307 -9.33 -8.08 6.14
N GLN A 308 -8.36 -8.87 5.70
CA GLN A 308 -7.38 -8.47 4.69
C GLN A 308 -7.81 -9.01 3.34
N LEU A 309 -8.09 -8.18 2.33
CA LEU A 309 -8.52 -8.73 1.03
C LEU A 309 -7.41 -9.57 0.37
N TYR A 310 -6.15 -9.17 0.53
CA TYR A 310 -5.02 -9.78 -0.17
C TYR A 310 -4.65 -11.18 0.33
N CYS A 311 -4.81 -11.46 1.62
CA CYS A 311 -4.39 -12.73 2.22
C CYS A 311 -5.19 -13.02 3.49
N ALA A 312 -5.13 -14.25 3.99
CA ALA A 312 -5.61 -14.56 5.33
C ALA A 312 -4.76 -13.85 6.40
N ASN A 313 -5.34 -13.54 7.56
CA ASN A 313 -4.61 -12.83 8.62
C ASN A 313 -3.40 -13.62 9.13
N GLU A 314 -3.49 -14.95 9.15
CA GLU A 314 -2.42 -15.87 9.53
C GLU A 314 -1.24 -15.85 8.54
N ALA A 315 -1.45 -15.34 7.33
CA ALA A 315 -0.42 -15.21 6.30
C ALA A 315 0.34 -13.87 6.36
N LEU A 316 -0.04 -12.93 7.25
CA LEU A 316 0.54 -11.58 7.31
C LEU A 316 2.07 -11.56 7.51
N ALA A 317 2.63 -12.54 8.22
CA ALA A 317 4.07 -12.63 8.44
C ALA A 317 4.84 -13.42 7.37
N ILE A 318 4.17 -13.92 6.32
CA ILE A 318 4.87 -14.52 5.19
C ILE A 318 5.72 -13.43 4.51
N PRO A 319 7.03 -13.62 4.31
CA PRO A 319 7.92 -12.62 3.72
C PRO A 319 7.51 -12.12 2.34
N TYR A 320 6.77 -12.93 1.58
CA TYR A 320 6.26 -12.55 0.26
C TYR A 320 4.89 -11.86 0.31
N VAL A 321 4.28 -11.76 1.50
CA VAL A 321 3.09 -10.95 1.82
C VAL A 321 3.55 -9.62 2.42
N SER A 322 4.36 -9.67 3.48
CA SER A 322 4.99 -8.50 4.11
C SER A 322 6.51 -8.58 3.97
N PRO A 323 7.11 -8.05 2.88
CA PRO A 323 8.57 -8.01 2.67
C PRO A 323 9.36 -7.48 3.86
N MET A 324 8.80 -6.54 4.61
CA MET A 324 9.41 -6.06 5.86
C MET A 324 9.79 -7.23 6.77
N LEU A 325 8.94 -8.24 6.88
CA LEU A 325 9.06 -9.37 7.83
C LEU A 325 9.98 -10.49 7.36
N ALA A 326 10.66 -10.34 6.22
CA ALA A 326 11.65 -11.30 5.74
C ALA A 326 12.79 -11.51 6.76
N GLU A 327 13.28 -12.74 6.93
CA GLU A 327 14.41 -13.01 7.81
C GLU A 327 15.67 -12.22 7.42
N SER A 328 15.92 -12.10 6.10
CA SER A 328 16.99 -11.29 5.54
C SER A 328 16.53 -10.56 4.30
N LEU A 329 16.93 -9.29 4.19
CA LEU A 329 16.80 -8.45 3.00
C LEU A 329 18.14 -8.27 2.28
N GLY A 330 19.16 -9.06 2.62
CA GLY A 330 20.45 -9.07 1.94
C GLY A 330 20.40 -9.74 0.57
N ASP A 331 21.45 -9.53 -0.22
CA ASP A 331 21.67 -10.16 -1.53
C ASP A 331 20.57 -9.88 -2.58
N LEU A 332 19.85 -8.76 -2.43
CA LEU A 332 18.93 -8.25 -3.44
C LEU A 332 19.68 -7.32 -4.43
N PRO A 333 19.16 -7.09 -5.65
CA PRO A 333 19.75 -6.12 -6.57
C PRO A 333 19.63 -4.69 -6.00
N PRO A 334 20.28 -3.67 -6.61
CA PRO A 334 20.09 -2.29 -6.19
C PRO A 334 18.62 -1.87 -6.12
N ILE A 335 18.23 -1.17 -5.05
CA ILE A 335 16.85 -0.72 -4.79
C ILE A 335 16.83 0.80 -4.61
N LEU A 336 15.91 1.47 -5.31
CA LEU A 336 15.45 2.81 -4.98
C LEU A 336 14.14 2.70 -4.21
N CYS A 337 14.07 3.34 -3.04
CA CYS A 337 12.86 3.53 -2.26
C CYS A 337 12.55 5.03 -2.18
N GLN A 338 11.42 5.45 -2.74
CA GLN A 338 10.90 6.82 -2.58
C GLN A 338 9.69 6.78 -1.65
N VAL A 339 9.58 7.70 -0.69
CA VAL A 339 8.38 7.82 0.17
C VAL A 339 8.11 9.25 0.58
N GLY A 340 6.85 9.59 0.87
CA GLY A 340 6.45 10.91 1.31
C GLY A 340 6.73 11.12 2.80
N GLY A 341 7.05 12.37 3.18
CA GLY A 341 7.26 12.75 4.57
C GLY A 341 5.96 12.76 5.39
N PHE A 342 4.82 12.95 4.72
CA PHE A 342 3.46 12.92 5.27
C PHE A 342 2.70 11.69 4.79
N GLU A 343 3.37 10.55 4.81
CA GLU A 343 2.84 9.29 4.32
C GLU A 343 2.80 8.22 5.41
N SER A 344 1.72 7.44 5.46
CA SER A 344 1.56 6.32 6.40
C SER A 344 2.60 5.24 6.17
N PHE A 345 3.05 5.03 4.93
CA PHE A 345 4.09 4.06 4.57
C PHE A 345 5.53 4.57 4.78
N ARG A 346 5.70 5.79 5.32
CA ARG A 346 7.03 6.41 5.54
C ARG A 346 7.93 5.52 6.39
N ASP A 347 7.47 5.17 7.59
CA ASP A 347 8.32 4.50 8.57
C ASP A 347 8.69 3.08 8.13
N GLU A 348 7.77 2.35 7.50
CA GLU A 348 8.07 1.03 6.94
C GLU A 348 9.08 1.13 5.77
N THR A 349 8.98 2.15 4.92
CA THR A 349 9.93 2.32 3.81
C THR A 349 11.33 2.64 4.31
N ILE A 350 11.43 3.51 5.33
CA ILE A 350 12.72 3.87 5.94
C ILE A 350 13.35 2.63 6.60
N LEU A 351 12.61 1.94 7.45
CA LEU A 351 13.11 0.77 8.17
C LEU A 351 13.49 -0.37 7.21
N PHE A 352 12.68 -0.63 6.18
CA PHE A 352 12.98 -1.63 5.14
C PHE A 352 14.32 -1.31 4.48
N SER A 353 14.53 -0.04 4.14
CA SER A 353 15.75 0.44 3.48
C SER A 353 16.99 0.25 4.37
N HIS A 354 16.89 0.62 5.65
CA HIS A 354 17.96 0.43 6.63
C HIS A 354 18.30 -1.05 6.84
N LYS A 355 17.27 -1.91 6.94
CA LYS A 355 17.42 -3.35 7.10
C LYS A 355 18.02 -4.03 5.88
N ALA A 356 17.62 -3.65 4.68
CA ALA A 356 18.20 -4.16 3.44
C ALA A 356 19.68 -3.77 3.31
N ALA A 357 20.03 -2.53 3.63
CA ALA A 357 21.39 -2.03 3.53
C ALA A 357 22.32 -2.46 4.66
N ASN A 358 21.76 -2.80 5.84
CA ASN A 358 22.53 -3.20 7.02
C ASN A 358 21.86 -4.41 7.71
N PRO A 359 21.83 -5.59 7.05
CA PRO A 359 21.06 -6.76 7.52
C PRO A 359 21.55 -7.32 8.87
N HIS A 360 22.78 -6.98 9.28
CA HIS A 360 23.32 -7.36 10.59
C HIS A 360 22.87 -6.45 11.73
N GLU A 361 22.53 -5.19 11.45
CA GLU A 361 22.23 -4.15 12.44
C GLU A 361 20.74 -4.06 12.75
N TYR A 362 19.88 -4.04 11.73
CA TYR A 362 18.43 -3.86 11.89
C TYR A 362 17.68 -5.19 11.74
N GLN A 363 17.92 -6.12 12.67
CA GLN A 363 17.19 -7.39 12.73
C GLN A 363 15.82 -7.17 13.39
N LEU A 364 14.76 -7.71 12.78
CA LEU A 364 13.42 -7.67 13.37
C LEU A 364 13.29 -8.56 14.62
N PRO A 365 12.24 -8.40 15.44
CA PRO A 365 12.04 -9.20 16.64
C PRO A 365 12.09 -10.71 16.38
N SER A 366 12.52 -11.45 17.40
CA SER A 366 12.86 -12.88 17.29
C SER A 366 11.76 -13.78 16.75
N TYR A 367 10.48 -13.39 16.85
CA TYR A 367 9.39 -14.17 16.28
C TYR A 367 9.44 -14.20 14.75
N ALA A 368 9.94 -13.14 14.11
CA ALA A 368 10.12 -13.02 12.66
C ALA A 368 11.50 -13.47 12.15
N THR A 369 12.54 -13.54 12.99
CA THR A 369 13.95 -13.67 12.57
C THR A 369 14.71 -14.83 13.24
N LYS A 370 14.03 -15.93 13.56
CA LYS A 370 14.62 -17.05 14.34
C LYS A 370 15.94 -17.60 13.75
N ASN A 371 16.24 -17.44 12.46
CA ASN A 371 17.40 -18.05 11.84
C ASN A 371 18.34 -17.12 11.05
N PHE A 372 18.35 -15.79 11.24
CA PHE A 372 19.25 -14.92 10.45
C PHE A 372 20.72 -15.37 10.45
N LYS A 373 21.22 -15.89 11.58
CA LYS A 373 22.58 -16.48 11.66
C LYS A 373 22.82 -17.62 10.67
N LYS A 374 21.78 -18.37 10.31
CA LYS A 374 21.78 -19.47 9.33
C LYS A 374 21.42 -19.02 7.91
N SER A 375 20.86 -17.82 7.73
CA SER A 375 20.57 -17.28 6.40
C SER A 375 21.82 -17.31 5.52
N PRO A 376 21.72 -17.78 4.26
CA PRO A 376 22.80 -17.62 3.29
C PRO A 376 22.87 -16.18 2.76
N PHE A 377 21.78 -15.42 2.89
CA PHE A 377 21.67 -14.05 2.40
C PHE A 377 22.05 -13.08 3.52
N LYS A 378 23.28 -12.56 3.47
CA LYS A 378 23.86 -11.71 4.51
C LYS A 378 24.57 -10.49 3.94
N ASN A 379 24.81 -10.45 2.64
CA ASN A 379 25.51 -9.32 2.05
C ASN A 379 24.54 -8.12 2.00
N PRO A 380 25.02 -6.92 2.37
CA PRO A 380 24.25 -5.68 2.22
C PRO A 380 23.64 -5.51 0.83
N THR A 381 22.34 -5.25 0.77
CA THR A 381 21.68 -4.79 -0.45
C THR A 381 22.02 -3.33 -0.67
N LYS A 382 22.27 -2.94 -1.92
CA LYS A 382 22.52 -1.55 -2.29
C LYS A 382 21.20 -0.78 -2.32
N VAL A 383 21.02 0.22 -1.45
CA VAL A 383 19.76 0.95 -1.33
C VAL A 383 19.96 2.47 -1.41
N MET A 384 19.15 3.12 -2.23
CA MET A 384 18.92 4.56 -2.22
C MET A 384 17.53 4.85 -1.63
N LEU A 385 17.49 5.50 -0.47
CA LEU A 385 16.27 5.95 0.19
C LEU A 385 16.10 7.47 -0.01
N GLU A 386 14.93 7.86 -0.49
CA GLU A 386 14.54 9.26 -0.69
C GLU A 386 13.21 9.54 0.02
N VAL A 387 13.24 10.43 1.02
CA VAL A 387 12.04 10.89 1.74
C VAL A 387 11.67 12.29 1.27
N TYR A 388 10.50 12.47 0.68
CA TYR A 388 10.09 13.74 0.07
C TYR A 388 9.34 14.63 1.07
N ASP A 389 9.83 15.85 1.30
CA ASP A 389 9.23 16.79 2.24
C ASP A 389 7.75 17.04 1.91
N GLU A 390 6.91 16.93 2.94
CA GLU A 390 5.47 17.25 2.90
C GLU A 390 4.63 16.47 1.88
N MET A 391 5.16 15.43 1.23
CA MET A 391 4.41 14.67 0.23
C MET A 391 3.52 13.60 0.88
N PRO A 392 2.26 13.46 0.45
CA PRO A 392 1.36 12.37 0.87
C PRO A 392 1.57 11.12 -0.01
N HIS A 393 0.91 10.01 0.29
CA HIS A 393 0.95 8.81 -0.54
C HIS A 393 0.62 9.08 -2.02
N ALA A 394 1.26 8.34 -2.91
CA ALA A 394 1.06 8.39 -4.35
C ALA A 394 1.19 9.79 -4.98
N TRP A 395 1.96 10.70 -4.37
CA TRP A 395 2.16 12.04 -4.89
C TRP A 395 2.75 12.06 -6.31
N HIS A 396 3.44 10.98 -6.71
CA HIS A 396 3.92 10.75 -8.07
C HIS A 396 2.82 10.94 -9.11
N LEU A 397 1.57 10.62 -8.80
CA LEU A 397 0.42 10.77 -9.71
C LEU A 397 0.05 12.25 -9.97
N PHE A 398 0.44 13.17 -9.09
CA PHE A 398 0.26 14.61 -9.29
C PHE A 398 1.36 15.18 -10.21
N THR A 399 1.39 14.73 -11.47
CA THR A 399 2.44 15.05 -12.47
C THR A 399 2.58 16.54 -12.80
N PHE A 400 1.56 17.35 -12.45
CA PHE A 400 1.62 18.81 -12.54
C PHE A 400 2.48 19.45 -11.44
N SER A 401 2.79 18.72 -10.37
CA SER A 401 3.59 19.22 -9.25
C SER A 401 5.09 19.08 -9.52
N LYS A 402 5.86 20.07 -9.07
CA LYS A 402 7.33 20.05 -9.16
C LYS A 402 7.94 18.84 -8.42
N HIS A 403 7.38 18.48 -7.26
CA HIS A 403 7.82 17.33 -6.46
C HIS A 403 7.72 16.01 -7.22
N SER A 404 6.59 15.77 -7.90
CA SER A 404 6.40 14.58 -8.74
C SER A 404 7.42 14.54 -9.89
N GLN A 405 7.66 15.68 -10.56
CA GLN A 405 8.63 15.76 -11.65
C GLN A 405 10.06 15.43 -11.19
N ILE A 406 10.50 16.01 -10.06
CA ILE A 406 11.80 15.70 -9.46
C ILE A 406 11.88 14.20 -9.11
N ALA A 407 10.82 13.63 -8.52
CA ALA A 407 10.79 12.21 -8.17
C ALA A 407 10.95 11.31 -9.39
N PHE A 408 10.27 11.62 -10.50
CA PHE A 408 10.40 10.85 -11.74
C PHE A 408 11.77 10.99 -12.40
N GLU A 409 12.34 12.19 -12.44
CA GLU A 409 13.69 12.40 -12.98
C GLU A 409 14.73 11.57 -12.24
N ARG A 410 14.66 11.56 -10.90
CA ARG A 410 15.56 10.78 -10.05
C ARG A 410 15.35 9.28 -10.20
N CYS A 411 14.09 8.84 -10.26
CA CYS A 411 13.74 7.44 -10.55
C CYS A 411 14.28 6.98 -11.91
N CYS A 412 14.09 7.76 -12.97
CA CYS A 412 14.59 7.44 -14.30
C CYS A 412 16.12 7.45 -14.37
N SER A 413 16.77 8.37 -13.65
CA SER A 413 18.24 8.40 -13.51
C SER A 413 18.75 7.12 -12.85
N PHE A 414 18.13 6.69 -11.75
CA PHE A 414 18.42 5.40 -11.10
C PHE A 414 18.29 4.23 -12.08
N ILE A 415 17.16 4.11 -12.79
CA ILE A 415 16.90 3.05 -13.78
C ILE A 415 18.00 3.01 -14.84
N ASN A 416 18.37 4.15 -15.40
CA ASN A 416 19.42 4.25 -16.42
C ASN A 416 20.79 3.79 -15.89
N ARG A 417 21.13 4.16 -14.65
CA ARG A 417 22.42 3.81 -14.05
C ARG A 417 22.54 2.33 -13.76
N VAL A 418 21.54 1.72 -13.12
CA VAL A 418 21.59 0.30 -12.75
C VAL A 418 21.56 -0.62 -13.98
N THR A 419 20.86 -0.23 -15.05
CA THR A 419 20.86 -0.97 -16.32
C THR A 419 22.11 -0.75 -17.17
N SER A 420 22.96 0.22 -16.82
CA SER A 420 24.24 0.47 -17.50
C SER A 420 25.42 -0.16 -16.77
N MET A 421 25.19 -0.85 -15.65
CA MET A 421 26.24 -1.54 -14.91
C MET A 421 26.77 -2.76 -15.68
N GLU A 422 28.08 -2.81 -15.89
CA GLU A 422 28.75 -3.95 -16.52
C GLU A 422 29.28 -4.99 -15.51
N GLY A 423 29.21 -4.71 -14.20
CA GLY A 423 29.69 -5.61 -13.15
C GLY A 423 29.09 -5.34 -11.76
N GLU A 424 29.23 -6.31 -10.84
CA GLU A 424 28.57 -6.28 -9.52
C GLU A 424 29.31 -5.45 -8.46
N ASN A 425 30.55 -5.03 -8.72
CA ASN A 425 31.42 -4.34 -7.76
C ASN A 425 31.16 -2.82 -7.64
N THR A 426 30.28 -2.23 -8.45
CA THR A 426 29.99 -0.79 -8.37
C THR A 426 29.29 -0.46 -7.04
N SER A 427 29.86 0.43 -6.24
CA SER A 427 29.27 0.87 -4.96
C SER A 427 28.14 1.87 -5.18
N MET A 428 27.30 2.09 -4.17
CA MET A 428 26.30 3.16 -4.19
C MET A 428 26.93 4.55 -4.37
N ILE A 429 28.09 4.77 -3.75
CA ILE A 429 28.86 6.01 -3.92
C ILE A 429 29.18 6.18 -5.40
N ASP A 430 29.71 5.15 -6.07
CA ASP A 430 30.06 5.23 -7.48
C ASP A 430 28.86 5.49 -8.39
N LEU A 431 27.71 4.85 -8.10
CA LEU A 431 26.49 5.00 -8.89
C LEU A 431 25.85 6.39 -8.76
N PHE A 432 26.00 7.05 -7.61
CA PHE A 432 25.29 8.30 -7.30
C PHE A 432 26.21 9.44 -6.89
N LYS A 433 27.50 9.34 -7.23
CA LYS A 433 28.56 10.33 -6.96
C LYS A 433 28.14 11.76 -7.31
N GLU A 434 27.50 11.94 -8.47
CA GLU A 434 27.05 13.25 -8.95
C GLU A 434 25.93 13.85 -8.09
N ASP A 435 25.00 13.03 -7.59
CA ASP A 435 23.88 13.48 -6.75
C ASP A 435 24.34 13.93 -5.36
N VAL A 436 25.44 13.34 -4.88
CA VAL A 436 25.88 13.49 -3.49
C VAL A 436 27.12 14.36 -3.31
N ALA A 437 27.87 14.66 -4.38
CA ALA A 437 29.13 15.41 -4.35
C ALA A 437 29.03 16.81 -3.72
N SER A 438 27.84 17.41 -3.70
CA SER A 438 27.58 18.73 -3.10
C SER A 438 26.66 18.69 -1.87
N SER A 439 26.26 17.48 -1.44
CA SER A 439 25.31 17.30 -0.34
C SER A 439 26.01 17.01 0.99
N SER A 440 25.38 17.38 2.11
CA SER A 440 25.85 17.01 3.45
C SER A 440 25.44 15.60 3.87
N VAL A 441 24.95 14.78 2.95
CA VAL A 441 24.39 13.45 3.26
C VAL A 441 25.50 12.45 3.57
N SER A 442 25.37 11.74 4.70
CA SER A 442 26.24 10.60 5.03
C SER A 442 25.98 9.41 4.10
N ILE A 443 27.05 8.80 3.59
CA ILE A 443 27.01 7.78 2.53
C ILE A 443 27.85 6.58 2.93
N SER A 444 27.35 5.38 2.63
CA SER A 444 28.12 4.14 2.72
C SER A 444 28.13 3.41 1.38
N PRO A 445 29.01 2.41 1.19
CA PRO A 445 29.07 1.65 -0.07
C PRO A 445 27.75 0.96 -0.47
N SER A 446 26.89 0.65 0.50
CA SER A 446 25.59 -0.02 0.28
C SER A 446 24.39 0.88 0.56
N PHE A 447 24.56 2.08 1.10
CA PHE A 447 23.42 2.90 1.54
C PHE A 447 23.60 4.39 1.29
N ILE A 448 22.59 4.99 0.67
CA ILE A 448 22.39 6.44 0.62
C ILE A 448 20.99 6.73 1.11
N ALA A 449 20.85 7.63 2.08
CA ALA A 449 19.56 8.04 2.59
C ALA A 449 19.48 9.56 2.65
N MET A 450 18.46 10.13 2.03
CA MET A 450 18.31 11.58 1.93
C MET A 450 16.85 12.00 2.04
N ARG A 451 16.65 13.24 2.48
CA ARG A 451 15.39 13.95 2.22
C ARG A 451 15.52 14.79 0.97
N ILE A 452 14.44 14.84 0.20
CA ILE A 452 14.29 15.74 -0.92
C ILE A 452 13.35 16.87 -0.49
N GLY A 453 13.91 18.06 -0.38
CA GLY A 453 13.15 19.24 -0.01
C GLY A 453 12.24 19.74 -1.12
N THR A 454 11.43 20.73 -0.80
CA THR A 454 10.30 21.13 -1.64
C THR A 454 10.73 21.76 -2.98
N ASN A 455 11.99 22.21 -3.07
CA ASN A 455 12.57 22.73 -4.30
C ASN A 455 13.51 21.75 -5.00
N GLY A 456 13.66 20.53 -4.48
CA GLY A 456 14.57 19.50 -4.96
C GLY A 456 15.94 19.51 -4.27
N GLU A 457 16.12 20.35 -3.25
CA GLU A 457 17.36 20.37 -2.49
C GLU A 457 17.52 19.10 -1.65
N ILE A 458 18.74 18.54 -1.63
CA ILE A 458 19.05 17.30 -0.91
C ILE A 458 19.44 17.64 0.53
N LYS A 459 18.82 16.97 1.50
CA LYS A 459 19.07 17.13 2.95
C LYS A 459 19.31 15.78 3.60
N GLU A 460 19.86 15.78 4.82
CA GLU A 460 19.89 14.57 5.65
C GLU A 460 18.50 14.16 6.14
N LEU A 461 18.36 12.88 6.51
CA LEU A 461 17.20 12.39 7.28
C LEU A 461 17.06 13.15 8.60
N ASN A 462 15.83 13.56 8.92
CA ASN A 462 15.52 14.30 10.14
C ASN A 462 15.32 13.36 11.34
N GLU A 463 15.02 13.92 12.51
CA GLU A 463 14.81 13.14 13.73
C GLU A 463 13.63 12.16 13.62
N THR A 464 12.50 12.61 13.06
CA THR A 464 11.30 11.79 12.85
C THR A 464 11.58 10.57 11.97
N ASP A 465 12.39 10.74 10.92
CA ASP A 465 12.80 9.63 10.05
C ASP A 465 13.63 8.58 10.83
N ARG A 466 14.48 9.03 11.75
CA ARG A 466 15.38 8.16 12.52
C ARG A 466 14.69 7.48 13.70
N ASP A 467 13.63 8.09 14.24
CA ASP A 467 12.91 7.55 15.39
C ASP A 467 12.20 6.23 15.08
N CYS A 468 11.74 6.02 13.84
CA CYS A 468 11.11 4.76 13.44
C CYS A 468 12.06 3.55 13.57
N LEU A 469 13.38 3.76 13.50
CA LEU A 469 14.39 2.71 13.64
C LEU A 469 14.47 2.12 15.05
N LYS A 470 13.89 2.81 16.05
CA LYS A 470 13.84 2.37 17.45
C LYS A 470 12.57 1.56 17.76
N TRP A 471 11.65 1.43 16.80
CA TRP A 471 10.37 0.76 17.00
C TRP A 471 10.55 -0.75 17.16
N ASP A 472 10.03 -1.33 18.25
CA ASP A 472 10.22 -2.74 18.60
C ASP A 472 8.98 -3.63 18.35
N LYS A 473 7.86 -3.02 17.96
CA LYS A 473 6.59 -3.71 17.67
C LYS A 473 6.34 -3.97 16.19
N ILE A 474 7.38 -3.94 15.37
CA ILE A 474 7.29 -4.23 13.93
C ILE A 474 6.67 -5.60 13.75
N GLY A 475 5.67 -5.72 12.87
CA GLY A 475 4.90 -6.93 12.59
C GLY A 475 3.84 -7.28 13.65
N VAL A 476 3.65 -6.46 14.69
CA VAL A 476 2.59 -6.63 15.68
C VAL A 476 1.44 -5.72 15.32
N VAL A 477 0.32 -6.32 14.93
CA VAL A 477 -0.90 -5.58 14.57
C VAL A 477 -1.30 -4.68 15.75
N PRO A 478 -1.37 -3.35 15.54
CA PRO A 478 -1.74 -2.44 16.61
C PRO A 478 -3.14 -2.75 17.11
N LYS A 479 -3.30 -2.80 18.43
CA LYS A 479 -4.64 -2.69 19.03
C LYS A 479 -5.13 -1.30 18.70
N GLU A 480 -6.37 -1.17 18.23
CA GLU A 480 -7.00 0.14 18.21
C GLU A 480 -6.92 0.68 19.64
N ASN A 481 -6.15 1.75 19.84
CA ASN A 481 -6.43 2.60 20.98
C ASN A 481 -7.89 2.99 20.80
N SER A 482 -8.72 2.71 21.78
CA SER A 482 -10.10 3.18 21.83
C SER A 482 -10.09 4.72 21.90
N SER A 483 -9.64 5.41 20.86
CA SER A 483 -10.07 6.76 20.58
C SER A 483 -11.51 6.58 20.15
N THR A 484 -12.42 6.75 21.10
CA THR A 484 -13.83 6.97 20.87
C THR A 484 -14.00 8.02 19.79
N SER A 485 -14.21 7.60 18.54
CA SER A 485 -14.85 8.45 17.56
C SER A 485 -16.32 8.46 17.92
N ALA A 486 -16.71 9.44 18.73
CA ALA A 486 -18.09 9.83 18.91
C ALA A 486 -18.49 10.70 17.70
N LEU A 487 -19.39 10.22 16.85
CA LEU A 487 -20.05 11.07 15.86
C LEU A 487 -21.10 11.89 16.61
N LEU A 488 -20.89 13.20 16.72
CA LEU A 488 -21.81 14.11 17.40
C LEU A 488 -22.70 14.77 16.34
N GLU A 489 -23.96 14.35 16.23
CA GLU A 489 -24.96 15.03 15.41
C GLU A 489 -25.70 16.07 16.25
N LEU A 490 -25.55 17.35 15.90
CA LEU A 490 -26.22 18.46 16.59
C LEU A 490 -27.51 18.82 15.86
N HIS A 491 -28.63 18.83 16.57
CA HIS A 491 -29.92 19.28 16.09
C HIS A 491 -30.36 20.52 16.87
N GLU A 492 -30.47 21.64 16.16
CA GLU A 492 -30.88 22.93 16.70
C GLU A 492 -32.35 23.19 16.35
N ASN A 493 -33.19 23.37 17.37
CA ASN A 493 -34.59 23.74 17.18
C ASN A 493 -34.75 25.26 17.28
N THR A 494 -34.93 25.90 16.13
CA THR A 494 -34.99 27.37 15.98
C THR A 494 -36.21 28.03 16.63
N SER A 495 -37.19 27.24 17.08
CA SER A 495 -38.39 27.75 17.77
C SER A 495 -38.28 27.76 19.30
N SER A 496 -37.44 26.90 19.89
CA SER A 496 -37.26 26.77 21.34
C SER A 496 -35.88 27.21 21.85
N ASN A 497 -34.93 27.58 20.97
CA ASN A 497 -33.53 27.87 21.30
C ASN A 497 -32.79 26.69 21.97
N GLU A 498 -33.25 25.46 21.75
CA GLU A 498 -32.62 24.26 22.30
C GLU A 498 -31.70 23.60 21.27
N VAL A 499 -30.53 23.16 21.76
CA VAL A 499 -29.55 22.36 21.01
C VAL A 499 -29.56 20.96 21.62
N SER A 500 -29.84 19.96 20.79
CA SER A 500 -29.75 18.55 21.15
C SER A 500 -28.59 17.90 20.41
N ALA A 501 -27.98 16.88 21.02
CA ALA A 501 -26.84 16.17 20.44
C ALA A 501 -27.06 14.67 20.50
N ILE A 502 -26.87 13.98 19.37
CA ILE A 502 -26.83 12.52 19.29
C ILE A 502 -25.36 12.11 19.21
N ILE A 503 -24.91 11.29 20.15
CA ILE A 503 -23.56 10.73 20.15
C ILE A 503 -23.63 9.28 19.63
N HIS A 504 -23.11 9.04 18.44
CA HIS A 504 -22.84 7.70 17.94
C HIS A 504 -21.43 7.31 18.39
N ALA A 505 -21.32 6.41 19.38
CA ALA A 505 -20.04 5.91 19.84
C ALA A 505 -19.96 4.40 19.66
N ASP A 506 -19.02 3.93 18.86
CA ASP A 506 -18.88 2.50 18.53
C ASP A 506 -18.30 1.66 19.68
N ASN A 507 -17.76 2.28 20.75
CA ASN A 507 -17.10 1.56 21.86
C ASN A 507 -17.05 2.36 23.19
N ILE A 508 -18.19 2.61 23.83
CA ILE A 508 -18.17 2.90 25.28
C ILE A 508 -18.19 1.55 26.00
N ILE A 509 -17.16 1.26 26.80
CA ILE A 509 -16.80 -0.04 27.40
C ILE A 509 -17.88 -0.63 28.35
N ASN A 510 -19.11 -0.13 28.39
CA ASN A 510 -20.23 -0.69 29.15
C ASN A 510 -21.60 -0.45 28.51
N VAL A 511 -21.70 -0.39 27.18
CA VAL A 511 -22.97 -0.14 26.50
C VAL A 511 -23.22 -1.21 25.43
N GLN A 512 -24.42 -1.80 25.43
CA GLN A 512 -24.82 -2.83 24.46
C GLN A 512 -24.85 -2.25 23.03
N PRO A 513 -24.61 -3.07 21.99
CA PRO A 513 -24.79 -2.64 20.60
C PRO A 513 -26.18 -2.04 20.36
N HIS A 514 -26.27 -0.93 19.61
CA HIS A 514 -27.50 -0.18 19.29
C HIS A 514 -28.09 0.73 20.40
N SER A 515 -27.33 1.06 21.44
CA SER A 515 -27.83 1.96 22.49
C SER A 515 -27.70 3.44 22.11
N ILE A 516 -28.67 4.27 22.52
CA ILE A 516 -28.67 5.73 22.33
C ILE A 516 -28.28 6.40 23.66
N VAL A 517 -27.23 7.23 23.65
CA VAL A 517 -26.83 8.05 24.81
C VAL A 517 -27.36 9.46 24.64
N ILE A 518 -28.25 9.88 25.54
CA ILE A 518 -28.86 11.22 25.53
C ILE A 518 -28.26 12.05 26.66
N TRP A 519 -27.62 13.17 26.34
CA TRP A 519 -27.15 14.13 27.34
C TRP A 519 -28.06 15.36 27.33
N HIS A 520 -28.68 15.67 28.47
CA HIS A 520 -29.53 16.85 28.65
C HIS A 520 -29.09 17.60 29.91
N SER A 521 -29.07 18.94 29.85
CA SER A 521 -28.67 19.82 30.97
C SER A 521 -29.81 20.27 31.89
N THR A 522 -31.06 19.80 31.68
CA THR A 522 -32.26 20.21 32.46
C THR A 522 -33.29 19.07 32.55
N ASP A 523 -34.12 19.11 33.60
CA ASP A 523 -35.09 18.08 34.04
C ASP A 523 -36.34 17.93 33.13
N ILE A 524 -36.18 17.67 31.83
CA ILE A 524 -37.32 17.38 30.92
C ILE A 524 -37.13 16.01 30.26
N ALA A 525 -36.94 14.98 31.08
CA ALA A 525 -36.72 13.61 30.62
C ALA A 525 -37.98 12.96 29.97
N SER A 526 -39.19 13.44 30.26
CA SER A 526 -40.44 12.76 29.87
C SER A 526 -40.93 13.09 28.45
N GLU A 527 -40.62 14.27 27.91
CA GLU A 527 -41.14 14.72 26.62
C GLU A 527 -40.30 14.16 25.45
N PHE A 528 -38.99 14.04 25.65
CA PHE A 528 -38.04 13.49 24.66
C PHE A 528 -38.20 11.98 24.43
N VAL A 529 -38.55 11.22 25.46
CA VAL A 529 -38.82 9.77 25.36
C VAL A 529 -40.04 9.50 24.46
N ASN A 530 -41.04 10.37 24.48
CA ASN A 530 -42.23 10.25 23.63
C ASN A 530 -41.94 10.53 22.16
N ILE A 531 -41.02 11.46 21.86
CA ILE A 531 -40.61 11.77 20.48
C ILE A 531 -39.86 10.58 19.86
N LEU A 532 -38.98 9.94 20.63
CA LEU A 532 -38.22 8.77 20.17
C LEU A 532 -39.12 7.55 19.93
N ASN A 533 -40.10 7.29 20.82
CA ASN A 533 -41.08 6.22 20.64
C ASN A 533 -42.04 6.43 19.46
N ALA A 534 -42.18 7.67 18.97
CA ALA A 534 -43.03 7.98 17.82
C ALA A 534 -42.30 7.84 16.47
N GLN A 535 -40.96 7.96 16.45
CA GLN A 535 -40.15 7.87 15.23
C GLN A 535 -39.51 6.49 14.99
N TYR A 536 -39.34 5.68 16.04
CA TYR A 536 -38.68 4.38 15.97
C TYR A 536 -39.55 3.32 16.67
N GLU A 537 -39.54 2.07 16.17
CA GLU A 537 -40.29 0.96 16.79
C GLU A 537 -39.97 0.82 18.30
N PRO A 538 -40.87 0.25 19.12
CA PRO A 538 -40.72 0.22 20.57
C PRO A 538 -39.50 -0.62 20.96
N LEU A 539 -38.37 0.03 21.21
CA LEU A 539 -37.05 -0.60 21.32
C LEU A 539 -36.58 -0.81 22.76
N GLN A 540 -35.93 -1.96 22.95
CA GLN A 540 -35.21 -2.37 24.15
C GLN A 540 -33.85 -1.65 24.29
N TYR A 541 -33.83 -0.36 24.64
CA TYR A 541 -32.57 0.38 24.86
C TYR A 541 -32.39 0.90 26.28
N GLN A 542 -31.13 1.02 26.70
CA GLN A 542 -30.75 1.68 27.96
C GLN A 542 -30.48 3.16 27.73
N LEU A 543 -31.15 4.01 28.52
CA LEU A 543 -30.94 5.47 28.58
C LEU A 543 -30.17 5.84 29.85
N PHE A 544 -29.18 6.73 29.74
CA PHE A 544 -28.40 7.25 30.88
C PHE A 544 -28.52 8.77 30.97
N PHE A 545 -28.86 9.30 32.16
CA PHE A 545 -28.93 10.74 32.44
C PHE A 545 -27.87 11.15 33.48
N SER A 546 -27.41 12.40 33.41
CA SER A 546 -26.13 12.82 34.00
C SER A 546 -26.12 13.12 35.51
N HIS A 547 -27.13 12.75 36.31
CA HIS A 547 -27.08 12.85 37.78
C HIS A 547 -27.43 11.52 38.46
N GLY A 548 -26.40 10.84 38.98
CA GLY A 548 -26.53 9.64 39.83
C GLY A 548 -26.11 8.32 39.18
N THR A 549 -25.86 7.31 40.02
CA THR A 549 -25.50 5.94 39.64
C THR A 549 -26.49 5.35 38.62
N PRO A 550 -26.03 4.60 37.60
CA PRO A 550 -26.88 3.95 36.60
C PRO A 550 -28.09 3.21 37.20
N LYS A 551 -29.28 3.45 36.67
CA LYS A 551 -30.47 2.64 36.98
C LYS A 551 -31.03 2.02 35.71
N TRP A 552 -31.39 0.74 35.82
CA TRP A 552 -32.10 -0.01 34.79
C TRP A 552 -33.58 0.35 34.86
N TYR A 553 -34.19 0.74 33.73
CA TYR A 553 -35.63 0.85 33.61
C TYR A 553 -36.12 -0.31 32.74
N SER A 554 -36.88 -1.22 33.33
CA SER A 554 -37.65 -2.23 32.61
C SER A 554 -39.13 -1.86 32.67
N ASN A 555 -39.80 -1.92 31.53
CA ASN A 555 -41.23 -1.68 31.33
C ASN A 555 -42.10 -2.11 32.51
N ASN A 556 -42.91 -1.17 33.01
CA ASN A 556 -44.33 -1.39 33.25
C ASN A 556 -45.03 -0.03 33.15
N LEU A 557 -45.85 0.08 32.10
CA LEU A 557 -46.85 1.09 31.72
C LEU A 557 -46.92 2.38 32.56
#